data_AF-A0A852HVS5-F1
#
_entry.id   AF-A0A852HVS5-F1
#
_cell.length_a   1.000
_cell.length_b   1.000
_cell.length_c   1.000
_cell.angle_alpha   90.00
_cell.angle_beta   90.00
_cell.angle_gamma   90.00
#
_symmetry.space_group_name_H-M   'P 1'
#
loop_
_entity.id
_entity.type
_entity.pdbx_description
1 polymer ?
#
loop_
_entity_poly.entity_id
_entity_poly.type
_entity_poly.pdbx_seq_one_letter_code
_entity_poly.pdbx_strand_id
1 'polypeptide(L)' 'SRSLPAGEPRSRPAGPSSGREGGRRKRTTFSKAQLELLVRAFEKEPYPGIALREQLSGLTDIPESRIQ' A
#
# COMPACT_ATOMS: atom_id res chain seq x y z
N SER A 1 42.71 27.68 -31.98
CA SER A 1 42.25 28.57 -30.89
C SER A 1 40.75 28.73 -30.91
N ARG A 2 40.01 28.13 -29.95
CA ARG A 2 38.80 28.72 -29.33
C ARG A 2 38.40 27.86 -28.12
N SER A 3 38.21 28.51 -26.99
CA SER A 3 38.18 27.97 -25.64
C SER A 3 36.80 27.41 -25.23
N LEU A 4 36.81 26.41 -24.33
CA LEU A 4 35.62 25.95 -23.59
C LEU A 4 35.32 26.94 -22.45
N PRO A 5 34.06 27.35 -22.19
CA PRO A 5 33.72 28.01 -20.94
C PRO A 5 33.45 26.98 -19.84
N ALA A 6 34.16 27.13 -18.73
CA ALA A 6 33.85 26.53 -17.44
C ALA A 6 32.80 27.38 -16.70
N GLY A 7 31.99 26.72 -15.86
CA GLY A 7 30.95 27.33 -15.01
C GLY A 7 29.60 26.70 -15.33
N GLU A 8 28.90 25.97 -14.48
CA GLU A 8 28.80 25.93 -13.02
C GLU A 8 28.20 24.55 -12.68
N PRO A 9 28.59 23.87 -11.58
CA PRO A 9 27.72 22.84 -11.03
C PRO A 9 26.47 23.56 -10.52
N ARG A 10 25.38 23.50 -11.27
CA ARG A 10 24.07 23.87 -10.78
C ARG A 10 23.80 23.00 -9.55
N SER A 11 24.09 23.56 -8.38
CA SER A 11 23.62 23.08 -7.08
C SER A 11 22.11 23.02 -7.17
N ARG A 12 21.59 21.88 -7.64
CA ARG A 12 20.20 21.52 -7.42
C ARG A 12 20.03 21.55 -5.91
N PRO A 13 19.16 22.38 -5.33
CA PRO A 13 18.87 22.24 -3.93
C PRO A 13 18.37 20.80 -3.77
N ALA A 14 19.07 20.04 -2.94
CA ALA A 14 18.55 18.80 -2.40
C ALA A 14 17.28 19.20 -1.65
N GLY A 15 16.15 19.25 -2.37
CA GLY A 15 14.85 19.21 -1.75
C GLY A 15 14.87 18.04 -0.79
N PRO A 16 14.28 18.18 0.42
CA PRO A 16 14.40 17.17 1.43
C PRO A 16 14.02 15.86 0.76
N SER A 17 14.97 14.92 0.76
CA SER A 17 14.66 13.51 0.67
C SER A 17 13.81 13.23 1.91
N SER A 18 12.56 13.68 1.89
CA SER A 18 11.51 13.20 2.76
C SER A 18 11.61 11.72 2.54
N GLY A 19 12.12 11.05 3.56
CA GLY A 19 12.43 9.64 3.50
C GLY A 19 11.27 8.97 2.80
N ARG A 20 11.60 7.98 1.97
CA ARG A 20 10.65 6.91 1.70
C ARG A 20 10.35 6.28 3.06
N GLU A 21 9.54 6.94 3.90
CA GLU A 21 8.70 6.33 4.90
C GLU A 21 7.62 5.58 4.14
N GLY A 22 8.05 4.65 3.28
CA GLY A 22 7.33 3.41 3.06
C GLY A 22 7.40 2.64 4.37
N GLY A 23 6.80 3.20 5.42
CA GLY A 23 6.58 2.54 6.68
C GLY A 23 5.85 1.26 6.34
N ARG A 24 6.56 0.13 6.48
CA ARG A 24 6.03 -1.18 6.13
C ARG A 24 4.75 -1.36 6.92
N ARG A 25 3.61 -1.32 6.23
CA ARG A 25 2.29 -1.45 6.87
C ARG A 25 2.31 -2.71 7.74
N LYS A 26 1.94 -2.56 9.02
CA LYS A 26 1.95 -3.68 9.97
C LYS A 26 1.27 -4.90 9.34
N ARG A 27 1.90 -6.06 9.51
CA ARG A 27 1.37 -7.31 8.97
C ARG A 27 0.02 -7.57 9.66
N THR A 28 -1.04 -7.71 8.87
CA THR A 28 -2.33 -8.16 9.38
C THR A 28 -2.19 -9.62 9.81
N THR A 29 -2.58 -9.92 11.04
CA THR A 29 -2.69 -11.28 11.59
C THR A 29 -4.15 -11.60 11.74
N PHE A 30 -4.60 -12.67 11.10
CA PHE A 30 -6.00 -13.08 11.16
C PHE A 30 -6.23 -13.99 12.37
N SER A 31 -7.34 -13.79 13.07
CA SER A 31 -7.88 -14.79 13.99
C SER A 31 -8.54 -15.93 13.22
N LYS A 32 -8.77 -17.07 13.89
CA LYS A 32 -9.47 -18.21 13.27
C LYS A 32 -10.86 -17.82 12.75
N ALA A 33 -11.63 -17.07 13.53
CA ALA A 33 -12.96 -16.61 13.15
C ALA A 33 -12.94 -15.68 11.91
N GLN A 34 -11.95 -14.78 11.83
CA GLN A 34 -11.76 -13.91 10.66
C GLN A 34 -11.42 -14.71 9.40
N LEU A 35 -10.56 -15.74 9.51
CA LEU A 35 -10.25 -16.64 8.40
C LEU A 35 -11.49 -17.39 7.92
N GLU A 36 -12.28 -17.96 8.84
CA GLU A 36 -13.51 -18.69 8.47
C GLU A 36 -14.50 -17.80 7.73
N LEU A 37 -14.64 -16.54 8.13
CA LEU A 37 -15.50 -15.58 7.43
C LEU A 37 -14.98 -15.27 6.01
N LEU A 38 -13.68 -15.00 5.88
CA LEU A 38 -13.04 -14.70 4.60
C LEU A 38 -13.11 -15.89 3.64
N VAL A 39 -12.88 -17.11 4.13
CA VAL A 39 -12.99 -18.35 3.35
C VAL A 39 -14.43 -18.54 2.87
N ARG A 40 -15.43 -18.41 3.74
CA ARG A 40 -16.85 -18.53 3.35
C ARG A 40 -17.28 -17.48 2.32
N ALA A 41 -16.74 -16.27 2.42
CA ALA A 41 -17.01 -15.23 1.43
C ALA A 41 -16.37 -15.59 0.09
N PHE A 42 -15.12 -16.04 0.10
CA PHE A 42 -14.39 -16.46 -1.10
C PHE A 42 -15.02 -17.66 -1.80
N GLU A 43 -15.54 -18.64 -1.04
CA GLU A 43 -16.27 -19.79 -1.60
C GLU A 43 -17.54 -19.37 -2.38
N LYS A 44 -18.16 -18.25 -1.99
CA LYS A 44 -19.35 -17.70 -2.67
C LYS A 44 -18.98 -16.80 -3.84
N GLU A 45 -18.05 -15.87 -3.61
CA GLU A 45 -17.61 -14.89 -4.59
C GLU A 45 -16.07 -14.74 -4.48
N PRO A 46 -15.30 -15.45 -5.34
CA PRO A 46 -13.83 -15.43 -5.30
C PRO A 46 -13.23 -14.07 -5.63
N TYR A 47 -13.98 -13.22 -6.33
CA TYR A 47 -13.57 -11.88 -6.73
C TYR A 47 -14.59 -10.87 -6.19
N PRO A 48 -14.59 -10.64 -4.87
CA PRO A 48 -15.57 -9.78 -4.23
C PRO A 48 -15.47 -8.35 -4.76
N GLY A 49 -16.59 -7.72 -5.08
CA GLY A 49 -16.65 -6.30 -5.44
C GLY A 49 -16.29 -5.37 -4.27
N ILE A 50 -16.11 -4.06 -4.53
CA ILE A 50 -15.75 -3.06 -3.51
C ILE A 50 -16.70 -3.13 -2.30
N ALA A 51 -18.01 -3.16 -2.54
CA ALA A 51 -19.02 -3.20 -1.49
C ALA A 51 -18.88 -4.42 -0.56
N LEU A 52 -18.64 -5.61 -1.12
CA LEU A 52 -18.47 -6.82 -0.33
C LEU A 52 -17.18 -6.78 0.50
N ARG A 53 -16.09 -6.24 -0.08
CA ARG A 53 -14.82 -6.07 0.65
C ARG A 53 -14.93 -5.03 1.77
N GLU A 54 -15.70 -3.96 1.60
CA GLU A 54 -16.00 -2.99 2.67
C GLU A 54 -16.83 -3.63 3.80
N GLN A 55 -17.82 -4.46 3.47
CA GLN A 55 -18.57 -5.21 4.49
C GLN A 55 -17.67 -6.17 5.27
N LEU A 56 -16.83 -6.94 4.58
CA LEU A 56 -15.87 -7.84 5.22
C LEU A 56 -14.86 -7.07 6.08
N SER A 57 -14.48 -5.85 5.65
CA SER A 57 -13.60 -4.98 6.40
C SER A 57 -14.18 -4.62 7.77
N GLY A 58 -15.46 -4.21 7.80
CA GLY A 58 -16.17 -3.91 9.05
C GLY A 58 -16.37 -5.11 9.97
N LEU A 59 -16.53 -6.32 9.40
CA LEU A 59 -16.72 -7.54 10.20
C LEU A 59 -15.41 -8.12 10.75
N THR A 60 -14.28 -7.85 10.09
CA THR A 60 -12.99 -8.44 10.44
C THR A 60 -12.01 -7.46 11.07
N ASP A 61 -12.32 -6.15 11.13
CA ASP A 61 -11.38 -5.09 11.51
C ASP A 61 -10.11 -5.07 10.63
N ILE A 62 -10.21 -5.63 9.44
CA ILE A 62 -9.13 -5.67 8.45
C ILE A 62 -9.44 -4.61 7.40
N PRO A 63 -8.50 -3.73 7.05
CA PRO A 63 -8.77 -2.71 6.04
C PRO A 63 -9.13 -3.36 4.70
N GLU A 64 -10.14 -2.83 4.00
CA GLU A 64 -10.61 -3.30 2.68
C GLU A 64 -9.45 -3.60 1.72
N SER A 65 -8.45 -2.71 1.67
CA SER A 65 -7.23 -2.87 0.86
C SER A 65 -6.40 -4.14 1.12
N ARG A 66 -6.69 -4.91 2.17
CA ARG A 66 -6.05 -6.20 2.52
C ARG A 66 -6.92 -7.40 2.19
N ILE A 67 -8.16 -7.18 1.75
CA ILE A 67 -9.10 -8.20 1.32
C ILE A 67 -8.97 -8.25 -0.21
N GLN A 68 -8.54 -9.39 -0.75
CA GLN A 68 -8.25 -9.59 -2.17
C GLN A 68 -8.92 -10.84 -2.69
#